data_AF-A0A523V5J0-F1
#
_entry.id   AF-A0A523V5J0-F1
#
_cell.length_a   1.000
_cell.length_b   1.000
_cell.length_c   1.000
_cell.angle_alpha   90.00
_cell.angle_beta   90.00
_cell.angle_gamma   90.00
#
_symmetry.space_group_name_H-M   'P 1'
#
loop_
_entity.id
_entity.type
_entity.pdbx_description
1 polymer ?
#
loop_
_entity_poly.entity_id
_entity_poly.type
_entity_poly.pdbx_seq_one_letter_code
_entity_poly.pdbx_strand_id
1 'polypeptide(L)'
;MLGNKTIVLGITGSVAAYKAAEIASQLVQAGAKVNVIMTEEAIQFVSPVTFRALTGRPVVTEMFDLASEFSIEHVSLAAAADIVVIAPATANIIAKLAAGIADDMLCCTVLATKAPVVIAPAMETNMYTNPVTRDNLSKLRARNFVIIGPSAGWLASGKEGVGRLADISDIIGSICEVLGKGRDLAGKHIVVTAGGTQEPIDPVRYISNRSSGKMGYALAEAARDRGAQVSLITAPALLTEPPGVGVIKVGTAQEMLQAVENIAPRADALVMAAAVADYRPTRAAKDKIKKGEARLTLELECTPDILGTVKGKLIKVGFAAESSNLVENARHKLKQKGLDLIVANDITASDSGFGADSNRVTIIDREGKIDNLPLLPKREVADKILDKVVEFLAKRGRKSTTGIEVELREGHIARKYIPIKKRYRRLFPKFKAAFTFVTNIGEIQTNAGLCRSGSSNSLELRKGLPKWFKAHPELKPGDKVIIEVIELNKRYRLRIA
;
A
#
# COMPACT_ATOMS: atom_id res chain seq x y z
N MET A 1 -9.08 10.94 2.77
CA MET A 1 -8.97 10.40 1.40
C MET A 1 -10.00 10.93 0.43
N LEU A 2 -11.29 10.91 0.79
CA LEU A 2 -12.38 11.23 -0.13
C LEU A 2 -12.74 12.72 -0.15
N GLY A 3 -12.02 13.56 0.60
CA GLY A 3 -12.19 15.01 0.59
C GLY A 3 -12.20 15.55 -0.84
N ASN A 4 -13.31 16.19 -1.22
CA ASN A 4 -13.59 16.72 -2.56
C ASN A 4 -13.69 15.69 -3.70
N LYS A 5 -13.67 14.38 -3.43
CA LYS A 5 -13.90 13.35 -4.43
C LYS A 5 -15.37 13.19 -4.73
N THR A 6 -15.71 13.12 -6.00
CA THR A 6 -17.09 12.90 -6.45
C THR A 6 -17.31 11.42 -6.72
N ILE A 7 -18.20 10.79 -5.96
CA ILE A 7 -18.54 9.38 -6.08
C ILE A 7 -19.96 9.27 -6.59
N VAL A 8 -20.15 8.53 -7.69
CA VAL A 8 -21.50 8.14 -8.13
C VAL A 8 -21.81 6.77 -7.53
N LEU A 9 -22.80 6.72 -6.64
CA LEU A 9 -23.27 5.49 -6.00
C LEU A 9 -24.55 5.00 -6.70
N GLY A 10 -24.41 3.95 -7.50
CA GLY A 10 -25.49 3.20 -8.11
C GLY A 10 -26.07 2.16 -7.16
N ILE A 11 -27.39 2.16 -7.00
CA ILE A 11 -28.13 1.23 -6.13
C ILE A 11 -29.14 0.47 -6.98
N THR A 12 -29.13 -0.86 -6.88
CA THR A 12 -30.00 -1.73 -7.67
C THR A 12 -30.93 -2.57 -6.79
N GLY A 13 -32.02 -3.10 -7.36
CA GLY A 13 -33.08 -3.83 -6.64
C GLY A 13 -32.63 -5.13 -5.97
N SER A 14 -32.09 -5.02 -4.76
CA SER A 14 -31.63 -6.15 -3.94
C SER A 14 -32.06 -5.94 -2.49
N VAL A 15 -32.30 -7.04 -1.76
CA VAL A 15 -32.54 -7.02 -0.31
C VAL A 15 -31.41 -6.33 0.44
N ALA A 16 -30.19 -6.31 -0.11
CA ALA A 16 -29.06 -5.61 0.48
C ALA A 16 -29.04 -4.08 0.25
N ALA A 17 -30.03 -3.50 -0.44
CA ALA A 17 -30.07 -2.08 -0.77
C ALA A 17 -30.03 -1.16 0.47
N TYR A 18 -30.59 -1.60 1.60
CA TYR A 18 -30.51 -0.82 2.86
C TYR A 18 -29.07 -0.59 3.33
N LYS A 19 -28.13 -1.50 3.03
CA LYS A 19 -26.71 -1.33 3.36
C LYS A 19 -26.06 -0.20 2.56
N ALA A 20 -26.62 0.15 1.40
CA ALA A 20 -26.12 1.27 0.61
C ALA A 20 -26.28 2.61 1.35
N ALA A 21 -27.25 2.73 2.26
CA ALA A 21 -27.41 3.92 3.10
C ALA A 21 -26.20 4.11 4.02
N GLU A 22 -25.72 3.03 4.64
CA GLU A 22 -24.52 3.08 5.47
C GLU A 22 -23.26 3.36 4.64
N ILE A 23 -23.13 2.78 3.44
CA ILE A 23 -22.06 3.12 2.49
C ILE A 23 -22.08 4.63 2.19
N ALA A 24 -23.23 5.19 1.82
CA ALA A 24 -23.38 6.61 1.51
C ALA A 24 -22.98 7.49 2.72
N SER A 25 -23.46 7.15 3.92
CA SER A 25 -23.14 7.86 5.15
C SER A 25 -21.64 7.88 5.44
N GLN A 26 -20.97 6.72 5.39
CA GLN A 26 -19.53 6.63 5.66
C GLN A 26 -18.70 7.36 4.59
N LEU A 27 -19.09 7.31 3.32
CA LEU A 27 -18.42 8.08 2.25
C LEU A 27 -18.55 9.59 2.47
N VAL A 28 -19.72 10.08 2.87
CA VAL A 28 -19.96 11.50 3.19
C VAL A 28 -19.14 11.93 4.42
N GLN A 29 -19.12 11.11 5.49
CA GLN A 29 -18.30 11.37 6.68
C GLN A 29 -16.81 11.42 6.36
N ALA A 30 -16.36 10.63 5.37
CA ALA A 30 -15.00 10.67 4.85
C ALA A 30 -14.71 11.87 3.90
N GLY A 31 -15.68 12.77 3.71
CA GLY A 31 -15.57 14.02 2.96
C GLY A 31 -15.91 13.92 1.47
N ALA A 32 -16.50 12.81 1.02
CA ALA A 32 -16.88 12.62 -0.38
C ALA A 32 -18.14 13.40 -0.76
N LYS A 33 -18.19 13.84 -2.02
CA LYS A 33 -19.40 14.30 -2.70
C LYS A 33 -20.10 13.09 -3.32
N VAL A 34 -21.13 12.57 -2.65
CA VAL A 34 -21.82 11.35 -3.10
C VAL A 34 -23.08 11.71 -3.90
N ASN A 35 -23.11 11.40 -5.18
CA ASN A 35 -24.31 11.49 -6.01
C ASN A 35 -24.92 10.09 -6.13
N VAL A 36 -26.21 9.95 -5.86
CA VAL A 36 -26.87 8.64 -5.84
C VAL A 36 -27.74 8.47 -7.08
N ILE A 37 -27.60 7.31 -7.73
CA ILE A 37 -28.49 6.87 -8.82
C ILE A 37 -29.16 5.58 -8.35
N MET A 38 -30.49 5.55 -8.35
CA MET A 38 -31.27 4.36 -7.97
C MET A 38 -32.00 3.82 -9.20
N THR A 39 -31.95 2.50 -9.41
CA THR A 39 -32.86 1.87 -10.39
C THR A 39 -34.29 1.85 -9.84
N GLU A 40 -35.28 1.72 -10.72
CA GLU A 40 -36.68 1.63 -10.32
C GLU A 40 -36.91 0.53 -9.26
N GLU A 41 -36.26 -0.62 -9.41
CA GLU A 41 -36.38 -1.72 -8.47
C GLU A 41 -35.70 -1.44 -7.13
N ALA A 42 -34.67 -0.57 -7.08
CA ALA A 42 -34.02 -0.21 -5.81
C ALA A 42 -34.96 0.62 -4.92
N ILE A 43 -35.81 1.46 -5.53
CA ILE A 43 -36.79 2.32 -4.84
C ILE A 43 -37.81 1.47 -4.06
N GLN A 44 -38.10 0.27 -4.55
CA GLN A 44 -39.00 -0.69 -3.86
C GLN A 44 -38.41 -1.23 -2.55
N PHE A 45 -37.09 -1.18 -2.37
CA PHE A 45 -36.42 -1.63 -1.13
C PHE A 45 -36.10 -0.50 -0.17
N VAL A 46 -35.69 0.66 -0.69
CA VAL A 46 -35.29 1.82 0.12
C VAL A 46 -35.74 3.10 -0.56
N SER A 47 -36.36 4.01 0.19
CA SER A 47 -36.81 5.30 -0.34
C SER A 47 -35.63 6.21 -0.73
N PRO A 48 -35.69 6.93 -1.87
CA PRO A 48 -34.74 7.96 -2.25
C PRO A 48 -34.54 9.06 -1.20
N VAL A 49 -35.56 9.33 -0.37
CA VAL A 49 -35.50 10.34 0.70
C VAL A 49 -34.37 10.05 1.69
N THR A 50 -34.13 8.77 1.99
CA THR A 50 -33.03 8.35 2.88
C THR A 50 -31.68 8.83 2.35
N PHE A 51 -31.43 8.64 1.05
CA PHE A 51 -30.16 9.00 0.42
C PHE A 51 -30.04 10.52 0.24
N ARG A 52 -31.14 11.22 -0.04
CA ARG A 52 -31.16 12.68 -0.07
C ARG A 52 -30.76 13.27 1.28
N ALA A 53 -31.30 12.71 2.37
CA ALA A 53 -30.98 13.16 3.73
C ALA A 53 -29.51 12.89 4.11
N LEU A 54 -28.97 11.72 3.74
CA LEU A 54 -27.59 11.34 4.07
C LEU A 54 -26.53 12.08 3.24
N THR A 55 -26.81 12.33 1.96
CA THR A 55 -25.85 12.93 1.02
C THR A 55 -25.98 14.44 0.87
N GLY A 56 -27.13 15.00 1.31
CA GLY A 56 -27.47 16.41 1.08
C GLY A 56 -27.65 16.76 -0.40
N ARG A 57 -27.86 15.77 -1.27
CA ARG A 57 -27.90 15.92 -2.73
C ARG A 57 -29.17 15.28 -3.32
N PRO A 58 -29.66 15.76 -4.48
CA PRO A 58 -30.71 15.08 -5.22
C PRO A 58 -30.31 13.62 -5.53
N VAL A 59 -31.31 12.75 -5.59
CA VAL A 59 -31.15 11.33 -5.95
C VAL A 59 -31.77 11.15 -7.31
N VAL A 60 -31.00 10.62 -8.26
CA VAL A 60 -31.48 10.40 -9.62
C VAL A 60 -32.18 9.06 -9.70
N THR A 61 -33.44 9.07 -10.12
CA THR A 61 -34.30 7.88 -10.20
C THR A 61 -34.79 7.59 -11.61
N GLU A 62 -34.82 8.59 -12.49
CA GLU A 62 -35.36 8.48 -13.85
C GLU A 62 -34.43 9.11 -14.87
N MET A 63 -34.46 8.63 -16.12
CA MET A 63 -33.62 9.12 -17.21
C MET A 63 -34.10 10.48 -17.77
N PHE A 64 -35.41 10.74 -17.70
CA PHE A 64 -36.09 11.85 -18.37
C PHE A 64 -36.83 12.77 -17.39
N ASP A 65 -36.19 13.10 -16.26
CA ASP A 65 -36.76 14.06 -15.33
C ASP A 65 -36.65 15.49 -15.90
N LEU A 66 -37.79 16.02 -16.36
CA LEU A 66 -37.94 17.36 -16.92
C LEU A 66 -37.77 18.48 -15.87
N ALA A 67 -37.83 18.14 -14.56
CA ALA A 67 -37.70 19.10 -13.47
C ALA A 67 -36.25 19.32 -13.02
N SER A 68 -35.30 18.58 -13.58
CA SER A 68 -33.87 18.77 -13.35
C SER A 68 -33.36 19.98 -14.15
N GLU A 69 -32.72 20.95 -13.48
CA GLU A 69 -31.98 22.06 -14.13
C GLU A 69 -30.83 21.57 -15.05
N PHE A 70 -30.60 20.26 -15.15
CA PHE A 70 -29.54 19.63 -15.92
C PHE A 70 -30.13 18.61 -16.91
N SER A 71 -30.60 19.05 -18.07
CA SER A 71 -31.02 18.19 -19.19
C SER A 71 -29.90 17.29 -19.79
N ILE A 72 -28.74 17.19 -19.11
CA ILE A 72 -27.54 16.44 -19.47
C ILE A 72 -26.99 15.69 -18.23
N GLU A 73 -27.86 15.10 -17.40
CA GLU A 73 -27.44 14.43 -16.15
C GLU A 73 -26.49 13.23 -16.36
N HIS A 74 -26.78 12.33 -17.31
CA HIS A 74 -25.93 11.13 -17.51
C HIS A 74 -24.50 11.49 -17.95
N VAL A 75 -24.31 12.48 -18.82
CA VAL A 75 -22.97 12.94 -19.24
C VAL A 75 -22.30 13.78 -18.15
N SER A 76 -23.05 14.67 -17.47
CA SER A 76 -22.47 15.52 -16.43
C SER A 76 -22.06 14.73 -15.18
N LEU A 77 -22.88 13.78 -14.72
CA LEU A 77 -22.53 12.88 -13.61
C LEU A 77 -21.38 11.94 -13.99
N ALA A 78 -21.43 11.36 -15.20
CA ALA A 78 -20.34 10.51 -15.69
C ALA A 78 -19.01 11.25 -15.82
N ALA A 79 -19.04 12.52 -16.22
CA ALA A 79 -17.84 13.36 -16.35
C ALA A 79 -17.34 13.88 -14.99
N ALA A 80 -18.25 14.16 -14.05
CA ALA A 80 -17.89 14.64 -12.72
C ALA A 80 -17.37 13.52 -11.79
N ALA A 81 -17.71 12.26 -12.06
CA ALA A 81 -17.31 11.13 -11.23
C ALA A 81 -15.78 10.93 -11.21
N ASP A 82 -15.19 10.89 -10.01
CA ASP A 82 -13.85 10.33 -9.80
C ASP A 82 -13.90 8.79 -9.79
N ILE A 83 -15.05 8.22 -9.41
CA ILE A 83 -15.30 6.77 -9.38
C ILE A 83 -16.82 6.51 -9.42
N VAL A 84 -17.22 5.44 -10.08
CA VAL A 84 -18.60 4.92 -10.04
C VAL A 84 -18.62 3.64 -9.23
N VAL A 85 -19.53 3.53 -8.27
CA VAL A 85 -19.68 2.39 -7.37
C VAL A 85 -21.09 1.85 -7.49
N ILE A 86 -21.27 0.57 -7.80
CA ILE A 86 -22.58 -0.08 -7.82
C ILE A 86 -22.67 -1.07 -6.66
N ALA A 87 -23.42 -0.69 -5.63
CA ALA A 87 -23.51 -1.46 -4.39
C ALA A 87 -24.91 -1.30 -3.76
N PRO A 88 -25.74 -2.36 -3.74
CA PRO A 88 -25.53 -3.68 -4.35
C PRO A 88 -25.64 -3.68 -5.88
N ALA A 89 -24.90 -4.57 -6.53
CA ALA A 89 -25.04 -4.91 -7.95
C ALA A 89 -25.77 -6.26 -8.13
N THR A 90 -26.99 -6.25 -8.64
CA THR A 90 -27.76 -7.45 -8.97
C THR A 90 -27.23 -8.18 -10.20
N ALA A 91 -27.67 -9.43 -10.43
CA ALA A 91 -27.34 -10.15 -11.66
C ALA A 91 -27.84 -9.41 -12.91
N ASN A 92 -28.98 -8.71 -12.81
CA ASN A 92 -29.58 -7.94 -13.91
C ASN A 92 -28.66 -6.81 -14.36
N ILE A 93 -28.21 -5.94 -13.44
CA ILE A 93 -27.31 -4.83 -13.79
C ILE A 93 -25.97 -5.35 -14.35
N ILE A 94 -25.43 -6.44 -13.78
CA ILE A 94 -24.19 -7.07 -14.27
C ILE A 94 -24.37 -7.55 -15.72
N ALA A 95 -25.51 -8.17 -16.04
CA ALA A 95 -25.82 -8.60 -17.41
C ALA A 95 -25.95 -7.42 -18.38
N LYS A 96 -26.68 -6.37 -17.99
CA LYS A 96 -26.83 -5.14 -18.79
C LYS A 96 -25.47 -4.50 -19.10
N LEU A 97 -24.64 -4.31 -18.08
CA LEU A 97 -23.31 -3.72 -18.23
C LEU A 97 -22.37 -4.59 -19.10
N ALA A 98 -22.43 -5.92 -18.95
CA ALA A 98 -21.62 -6.83 -19.77
C ALA A 98 -22.05 -6.77 -21.25
N ALA A 99 -23.34 -6.63 -21.52
CA ALA A 99 -23.90 -6.50 -22.87
C ALA A 99 -23.77 -5.08 -23.45
N GLY A 100 -23.54 -4.06 -22.63
CA GLY A 100 -23.52 -2.66 -23.06
C GLY A 100 -24.91 -2.07 -23.25
N ILE A 101 -25.91 -2.61 -22.55
CA ILE A 101 -27.28 -2.07 -22.53
C ILE A 101 -27.27 -0.77 -21.70
N ALA A 102 -27.92 0.27 -22.22
CA ALA A 102 -28.02 1.60 -21.60
C ALA A 102 -29.48 2.08 -21.62
N ASP A 103 -30.34 1.31 -20.96
CA ASP A 103 -31.80 1.50 -20.90
C ASP A 103 -32.27 2.19 -19.61
N ASP A 104 -31.37 2.44 -18.65
CA ASP A 104 -31.62 3.20 -17.43
C ASP A 104 -30.48 4.19 -17.14
N MET A 105 -30.73 5.17 -16.26
CA MET A 105 -29.77 6.24 -15.95
C MET A 105 -28.43 5.70 -15.43
N LEU A 106 -28.45 4.63 -14.64
CA LEU A 106 -27.26 4.03 -14.08
C LEU A 106 -26.40 3.41 -15.19
N CYS A 107 -27.01 2.64 -16.08
CA CYS A 107 -26.35 2.04 -17.23
C CYS A 107 -25.79 3.09 -18.19
N CYS A 108 -26.55 4.15 -18.50
CA CYS A 108 -26.08 5.28 -19.31
C CYS A 108 -24.86 5.96 -18.70
N THR A 109 -24.90 6.21 -17.39
CA THR A 109 -23.78 6.85 -16.66
C THR A 109 -22.53 5.97 -16.70
N VAL A 110 -22.67 4.67 -16.48
CA VAL A 110 -21.54 3.72 -16.52
C VAL A 110 -20.98 3.58 -17.94
N LEU A 111 -21.82 3.61 -18.98
CA LEU A 111 -21.35 3.55 -20.37
C LEU A 111 -20.63 4.83 -20.79
N ALA A 112 -21.04 5.99 -20.26
CA ALA A 112 -20.47 7.29 -20.60
C ALA A 112 -19.22 7.66 -19.78
N THR A 113 -19.00 7.05 -18.61
CA THR A 113 -17.92 7.46 -17.71
C THR A 113 -16.53 7.01 -18.19
N LYS A 114 -15.53 7.85 -17.91
CA LYS A 114 -14.11 7.49 -18.00
C LYS A 114 -13.52 7.10 -16.64
N ALA A 115 -14.28 7.29 -15.57
CA ALA A 115 -13.87 6.95 -14.23
C ALA A 115 -13.79 5.44 -14.05
N PRO A 116 -12.95 4.94 -13.12
CA PRO A 116 -12.99 3.53 -12.75
C PRO A 116 -14.36 3.14 -12.19
N VAL A 117 -14.80 1.92 -12.51
CA VAL A 117 -16.08 1.39 -12.07
C VAL A 117 -15.87 0.22 -11.12
N VAL A 118 -16.48 0.31 -9.94
CA VAL A 118 -16.47 -0.69 -8.89
C VAL A 118 -17.87 -1.29 -8.77
N ILE A 119 -17.98 -2.60 -8.75
CA ILE A 119 -19.24 -3.31 -8.53
C ILE A 119 -19.12 -4.25 -7.33
N ALA A 120 -20.14 -4.23 -6.46
CA ALA A 120 -20.24 -5.11 -5.30
C ALA A 120 -21.47 -6.03 -5.50
N PRO A 121 -21.29 -7.23 -6.05
CA PRO A 121 -22.40 -8.13 -6.35
C PRO A 121 -23.16 -8.54 -5.08
N ALA A 122 -24.49 -8.62 -5.19
CA ALA A 122 -25.33 -9.20 -4.14
C ALA A 122 -26.56 -9.91 -4.73
N MET A 123 -26.61 -11.23 -4.59
CA MET A 123 -27.65 -12.11 -5.16
C MET A 123 -27.63 -13.49 -4.49
N GLU A 124 -28.59 -14.36 -4.81
CA GLU A 124 -28.62 -15.73 -4.31
C GLU A 124 -27.44 -16.58 -4.86
N THR A 125 -27.01 -17.62 -4.15
CA THR A 125 -25.85 -18.45 -4.51
C THR A 125 -25.95 -19.06 -5.90
N ASN A 126 -27.11 -19.59 -6.27
CA ASN A 126 -27.34 -20.19 -7.58
C ASN A 126 -27.31 -19.12 -8.69
N MET A 127 -27.74 -17.90 -8.40
CA MET A 127 -27.62 -16.77 -9.35
C MET A 127 -26.14 -16.37 -9.53
N TYR A 128 -25.38 -16.31 -8.43
CA TYR A 128 -23.97 -15.93 -8.48
C TYR A 128 -23.09 -16.98 -9.17
N THR A 129 -23.34 -18.26 -8.89
CA THR A 129 -22.59 -19.39 -9.47
C THR A 129 -23.05 -19.75 -10.88
N ASN A 130 -24.16 -19.20 -11.36
CA ASN A 130 -24.67 -19.42 -12.70
C ASN A 130 -23.60 -19.08 -13.76
N PRO A 131 -23.39 -19.95 -14.78
CA PRO A 131 -22.41 -19.70 -15.84
C PRO A 131 -22.57 -18.34 -16.52
N VAL A 132 -23.81 -17.89 -16.78
CA VAL A 132 -24.09 -16.60 -17.42
C VAL A 132 -23.57 -15.43 -16.58
N THR A 133 -23.85 -15.45 -15.27
CA THR A 133 -23.36 -14.42 -14.34
C THR A 133 -21.84 -14.43 -14.27
N ARG A 134 -21.22 -15.62 -14.19
CA ARG A 134 -19.77 -15.76 -14.14
C ARG A 134 -19.08 -15.25 -15.41
N ASP A 135 -19.68 -15.51 -16.58
CA ASP A 135 -19.18 -15.01 -17.86
C ASP A 135 -19.30 -13.49 -17.95
N ASN A 136 -20.43 -12.93 -17.50
CA ASN A 136 -20.62 -11.48 -17.45
C ASN A 136 -19.62 -10.80 -16.51
N LEU A 137 -19.41 -11.33 -15.31
CA LEU A 137 -18.37 -10.83 -14.39
C LEU A 137 -16.98 -10.93 -15.01
N SER A 138 -16.67 -12.00 -15.75
CA SER A 138 -15.38 -12.16 -16.42
C SER A 138 -15.18 -11.14 -17.54
N LYS A 139 -16.22 -10.87 -18.35
CA LYS A 139 -16.22 -9.80 -19.36
C LYS A 139 -15.98 -8.43 -18.72
N LEU A 140 -16.64 -8.13 -17.61
CA LEU A 140 -16.47 -6.86 -16.90
C LEU A 140 -15.05 -6.72 -16.33
N ARG A 141 -14.45 -7.77 -15.75
CA ARG A 141 -13.04 -7.75 -15.31
C ARG A 141 -12.09 -7.47 -16.48
N ALA A 142 -12.32 -8.08 -17.64
CA ALA A 142 -11.51 -7.84 -18.84
C ALA A 142 -11.63 -6.38 -19.36
N ARG A 143 -12.72 -5.67 -18.99
CA ARG A 143 -12.94 -4.25 -19.25
C ARG A 143 -12.49 -3.34 -18.09
N ASN A 144 -11.68 -3.85 -17.17
CA ASN A 144 -11.14 -3.13 -16.00
C ASN A 144 -12.17 -2.73 -14.92
N PHE A 145 -13.34 -3.36 -14.89
CA PHE A 145 -14.24 -3.21 -13.74
C PHE A 145 -13.63 -3.91 -12.52
N VAL A 146 -13.72 -3.26 -11.37
CA VAL A 146 -13.29 -3.83 -10.09
C VAL A 146 -14.48 -4.51 -9.43
N ILE A 147 -14.34 -5.77 -9.06
CA ILE A 147 -15.42 -6.59 -8.50
C ILE A 147 -15.09 -6.94 -7.05
N ILE A 148 -15.99 -6.61 -6.13
CA ILE A 148 -15.79 -6.78 -4.68
C ILE A 148 -16.80 -7.78 -4.13
N GLY A 149 -16.30 -8.87 -3.54
CA GLY A 149 -17.14 -9.96 -3.05
C GLY A 149 -17.80 -10.75 -4.20
N PRO A 150 -18.98 -11.34 -3.96
CA PRO A 150 -19.78 -11.35 -2.73
C PRO A 150 -19.13 -12.15 -1.59
N SER A 151 -19.59 -11.93 -0.36
CA SER A 151 -19.18 -12.69 0.83
C SER A 151 -20.04 -13.96 1.00
N ALA A 152 -19.50 -14.92 1.74
CA ALA A 152 -20.26 -16.06 2.24
C ALA A 152 -21.06 -15.67 3.50
N GLY A 153 -22.25 -16.25 3.67
CA GLY A 153 -23.00 -16.13 4.91
C GLY A 153 -24.48 -16.46 4.72
N TRP A 154 -25.29 -16.10 5.72
CA TRP A 154 -26.73 -16.31 5.69
C TRP A 154 -27.41 -15.44 4.62
N LEU A 155 -28.17 -16.07 3.73
CA LEU A 155 -28.89 -15.43 2.64
C LEU A 155 -30.39 -15.30 2.94
N ALA A 156 -31.07 -14.44 2.20
CA ALA A 156 -32.53 -14.25 2.33
C ALA A 156 -33.34 -15.54 2.07
N SER A 157 -32.76 -16.52 1.36
CA SER A 157 -33.35 -17.85 1.15
C SER A 157 -33.35 -18.74 2.40
N GLY A 158 -32.74 -18.30 3.51
CA GLY A 158 -32.58 -19.09 4.73
C GLY A 158 -31.44 -20.12 4.66
N LYS A 159 -30.59 -20.04 3.64
CA LYS A 159 -29.42 -20.91 3.45
C LYS A 159 -28.13 -20.13 3.63
N GLU A 160 -27.08 -20.82 4.03
CA GLU A 160 -25.72 -20.27 4.03
C GLU A 160 -25.06 -20.51 2.66
N GLY A 161 -24.46 -19.47 2.09
CA GLY A 161 -23.84 -19.55 0.78
C GLY A 161 -23.15 -18.26 0.35
N VAL A 162 -22.52 -18.31 -0.83
CA VAL A 162 -21.79 -17.17 -1.41
C VAL A 162 -22.75 -16.34 -2.24
N GLY A 163 -22.93 -15.06 -1.89
CA GLY A 163 -23.90 -14.20 -2.56
C GLY A 163 -24.30 -12.95 -1.78
N ARG A 164 -23.93 -12.89 -0.49
CA ARG A 164 -24.16 -11.72 0.36
C ARG A 164 -23.30 -10.54 -0.11
N LEU A 165 -23.86 -9.34 -0.06
CA LEU A 165 -23.08 -8.11 -0.31
C LEU A 165 -21.82 -8.12 0.56
N ALA A 166 -20.67 -7.78 -0.02
CA ALA A 166 -19.41 -7.62 0.68
C ALA A 166 -19.55 -6.70 1.90
N ASP A 167 -18.67 -6.86 2.88
CA ASP A 167 -18.68 -6.00 4.05
C ASP A 167 -18.38 -4.55 3.64
N ILE A 168 -19.02 -3.61 4.33
CA ILE A 168 -18.96 -2.18 3.97
C ILE A 168 -17.53 -1.67 4.03
N SER A 169 -16.74 -2.15 4.99
CA SER A 169 -15.31 -1.89 5.10
C SER A 169 -14.51 -2.36 3.89
N ASP A 170 -14.88 -3.48 3.27
CA ASP A 170 -14.20 -3.98 2.08
C ASP A 170 -14.56 -3.15 0.85
N ILE A 171 -15.83 -2.72 0.76
CA ILE A 171 -16.30 -1.84 -0.31
C ILE A 171 -15.59 -0.49 -0.24
N ILE A 172 -15.62 0.17 0.92
CA ILE A 172 -14.96 1.47 1.13
C ILE A 172 -13.44 1.32 0.96
N GLY A 173 -12.86 0.25 1.48
CA GLY A 173 -11.44 -0.07 1.32
C GLY A 173 -11.02 -0.16 -0.14
N SER A 174 -11.82 -0.84 -0.96
CA SER A 174 -11.56 -0.98 -2.39
C SER A 174 -11.78 0.33 -3.16
N ILE A 175 -12.78 1.13 -2.79
CA ILE A 175 -12.98 2.49 -3.34
C ILE A 175 -11.73 3.33 -3.11
N CYS A 176 -11.22 3.29 -1.87
CA CYS A 176 -9.98 3.94 -1.49
C CYS A 176 -8.82 3.42 -2.34
N GLU A 177 -8.59 2.11 -2.41
CA GLU A 177 -7.51 1.53 -3.21
C GLU A 177 -7.56 1.99 -4.67
N VAL A 178 -8.73 1.96 -5.30
CA VAL A 178 -8.92 2.38 -6.71
C VAL A 178 -8.61 3.85 -6.91
N LEU A 179 -9.09 4.73 -6.02
CA LEU A 179 -8.79 6.17 -6.07
C LEU A 179 -7.32 6.49 -5.73
N GLY A 180 -6.62 5.56 -5.07
CA GLY A 180 -5.21 5.64 -4.75
C GLY A 180 -4.27 5.17 -5.87
N LYS A 181 -4.77 4.45 -6.89
CA LYS A 181 -3.95 3.97 -8.01
C LYS A 181 -3.31 5.14 -8.76
N GLY A 182 -2.02 5.00 -9.08
CA GLY A 182 -1.24 6.04 -9.76
C GLY A 182 -0.59 7.08 -8.84
N ARG A 183 -0.74 6.94 -7.52
CA ARG A 183 -0.02 7.75 -6.53
C ARG A 183 1.39 7.20 -6.26
N ASP A 184 2.15 7.92 -5.45
CA ASP A 184 3.59 7.72 -5.24
C ASP A 184 3.97 6.43 -4.49
N LEU A 185 3.06 5.82 -3.75
CA LEU A 185 3.24 4.51 -3.12
C LEU A 185 2.51 3.37 -3.87
N ALA A 186 2.01 3.61 -5.07
CA ALA A 186 1.36 2.58 -5.88
C ALA A 186 2.29 1.36 -6.10
N GLY A 187 1.77 0.16 -5.82
CA GLY A 187 2.52 -1.09 -5.97
C GLY A 187 3.59 -1.33 -4.89
N LYS A 188 3.58 -0.54 -3.81
CA LYS A 188 4.46 -0.72 -2.65
C LYS A 188 3.75 -1.44 -1.52
N HIS A 189 4.47 -2.30 -0.81
CA HIS A 189 3.97 -2.95 0.39
C HIS A 189 4.58 -2.32 1.65
N ILE A 190 3.73 -1.71 2.48
CA ILE A 190 4.13 -1.01 3.70
C ILE A 190 3.57 -1.75 4.91
N VAL A 191 4.45 -2.14 5.83
CA VAL A 191 4.06 -2.74 7.11
C VAL A 191 4.08 -1.66 8.17
N VAL A 192 2.99 -1.52 8.92
CA VAL A 192 2.86 -0.54 9.99
C VAL A 192 2.52 -1.27 11.28
N THR A 193 3.21 -0.96 12.39
CA THR A 193 2.80 -1.43 13.72
C THR A 193 2.08 -0.36 14.50
N ALA A 194 1.08 -0.74 15.29
CA ALA A 194 0.30 0.19 16.12
C ALA A 194 -0.09 -0.41 17.49
N GLY A 195 -0.62 0.44 18.37
CA GLY A 195 -1.08 0.07 19.71
C GLY A 195 0.05 -0.04 20.74
N GLY A 196 -0.29 -0.42 21.97
CA GLY A 196 0.65 -0.75 23.03
C GLY A 196 0.55 -2.24 23.35
N THR A 197 1.68 -2.96 23.38
CA THR A 197 1.65 -4.40 23.70
C THR A 197 1.25 -4.61 25.16
N GLN A 198 0.63 -5.75 25.44
CA GLN A 198 0.11 -6.12 26.74
C GLN A 198 0.83 -7.38 27.22
N GLU A 199 1.80 -7.21 28.11
CA GLU A 199 2.60 -8.32 28.65
C GLU A 199 1.88 -8.90 29.88
N PRO A 200 1.33 -10.12 29.80
CA PRO A 200 0.46 -10.66 30.84
C PRO A 200 1.22 -10.95 32.13
N ILE A 201 0.66 -10.49 33.25
CA ILE A 201 1.09 -10.87 34.61
C ILE A 201 0.31 -12.12 35.06
N ASP A 202 -1.00 -12.10 34.85
CA ASP A 202 -1.95 -13.18 35.10
C ASP A 202 -3.10 -13.05 34.08
N PRO A 203 -4.13 -13.92 34.07
CA PRO A 203 -5.23 -13.83 33.09
C PRO A 203 -6.08 -12.55 33.17
N VAL A 204 -5.89 -11.71 34.20
CA VAL A 204 -6.67 -10.50 34.47
C VAL A 204 -5.84 -9.22 34.31
N ARG A 205 -4.53 -9.30 34.53
CA ARG A 205 -3.64 -8.15 34.62
C ARG A 205 -2.49 -8.26 33.63
N TYR A 206 -2.06 -7.13 33.09
CA TYR A 206 -0.92 -7.03 32.18
C TYR A 206 -0.14 -5.73 32.40
N ILE A 207 1.09 -5.68 31.92
CA ILE A 207 1.91 -4.47 31.80
C ILE A 207 1.77 -3.94 30.39
N SER A 208 1.54 -2.63 30.23
CA SER A 208 1.40 -2.02 28.91
C SER A 208 1.81 -0.55 28.92
N ASN A 209 2.12 -0.05 27.72
CA ASN A 209 2.40 1.36 27.47
C ASN A 209 1.10 2.10 27.10
N ARG A 210 1.01 3.39 27.43
CA ARG A 210 -0.19 4.22 27.21
C ARG A 210 -0.44 4.60 25.74
N SER A 211 -0.27 3.68 24.81
CA SER A 211 -0.47 3.96 23.38
C SER A 211 -1.93 3.83 22.96
N SER A 212 -2.47 4.92 22.44
CA SER A 212 -3.80 4.93 21.81
C SER A 212 -3.86 4.21 20.45
N GLY A 213 -2.71 3.87 19.84
CA GLY A 213 -2.65 3.33 18.47
C GLY A 213 -2.91 4.34 17.34
N LYS A 214 -3.50 5.51 17.62
CA LYS A 214 -3.91 6.53 16.63
C LYS A 214 -2.84 6.88 15.58
N MET A 215 -1.57 7.00 15.99
CA MET A 215 -0.48 7.35 15.06
C MET A 215 -0.21 6.24 14.03
N GLY A 216 -0.17 4.99 14.47
CA GLY A 216 0.03 3.85 13.57
C GLY A 216 -1.17 3.63 12.65
N TYR A 217 -2.39 3.87 13.14
CA TYR A 217 -3.59 3.84 12.29
C TYR A 217 -3.56 4.95 11.23
N ALA A 218 -3.22 6.18 11.62
CA ALA A 218 -3.09 7.29 10.69
C ALA A 218 -2.02 7.02 9.60
N LEU A 219 -0.90 6.39 9.97
CA LEU A 219 0.14 5.94 9.03
C LEU A 219 -0.36 4.86 8.07
N ALA A 220 -1.11 3.87 8.56
CA ALA A 220 -1.66 2.82 7.74
C ALA A 220 -2.69 3.36 6.74
N GLU A 221 -3.59 4.23 7.19
CA GLU A 221 -4.52 4.94 6.31
C GLU A 221 -3.79 5.83 5.30
N ALA A 222 -2.76 6.55 5.73
CA ALA A 222 -2.01 7.43 4.84
C ALA A 222 -1.25 6.68 3.76
N ALA A 223 -0.65 5.54 4.10
CA ALA A 223 0.02 4.67 3.14
C ALA A 223 -0.98 4.09 2.14
N ARG A 224 -2.14 3.58 2.61
CA ARG A 224 -3.24 3.10 1.75
C ARG A 224 -3.71 4.19 0.80
N ASP A 225 -3.94 5.39 1.32
CA ASP A 225 -4.45 6.54 0.55
C ASP A 225 -3.46 7.03 -0.53
N ARG A 226 -2.19 6.66 -0.40
CA ARG A 226 -1.12 6.91 -1.37
C ARG A 226 -0.88 5.73 -2.32
N GLY A 227 -1.74 4.71 -2.27
CA GLY A 227 -1.73 3.57 -3.19
C GLY A 227 -0.90 2.37 -2.71
N ALA A 228 -0.40 2.38 -1.47
CA ALA A 228 0.31 1.23 -0.93
C ALA A 228 -0.65 0.07 -0.59
N GLN A 229 -0.18 -1.16 -0.79
CA GLN A 229 -0.69 -2.30 -0.03
C GLN A 229 -0.20 -2.15 1.42
N VAL A 230 -1.10 -2.21 2.39
CA VAL A 230 -0.76 -2.00 3.80
C VAL A 230 -1.08 -3.21 4.65
N SER A 231 -0.12 -3.62 5.49
CA SER A 231 -0.33 -4.57 6.57
C SER A 231 -0.18 -3.85 7.91
N LEU A 232 -1.28 -3.70 8.65
CA LEU A 232 -1.32 -3.09 9.97
C LEU A 232 -1.26 -4.18 11.05
N ILE A 233 -0.13 -4.31 11.72
CA ILE A 233 0.05 -5.22 12.86
C ILE A 233 -0.24 -4.41 14.13
N THR A 234 -1.38 -4.65 14.77
CA THR A 234 -1.82 -3.82 15.90
C THR A 234 -1.97 -4.62 17.18
N ALA A 235 -1.40 -4.08 18.26
CA ALA A 235 -1.77 -4.45 19.62
C ALA A 235 -3.18 -3.90 19.94
N PRO A 236 -3.81 -4.31 21.06
CA PRO A 236 -5.18 -3.88 21.38
C PRO A 236 -5.29 -2.35 21.42
N ALA A 237 -6.24 -1.82 20.64
CA ALA A 237 -6.56 -0.39 20.55
C ALA A 237 -8.07 -0.23 20.40
N LEU A 238 -8.63 0.82 21.01
CA LEU A 238 -10.05 1.20 20.88
C LEU A 238 -10.27 2.02 19.61
N LEU A 239 -9.89 1.47 18.46
CA LEU A 239 -9.97 2.13 17.16
C LEU A 239 -10.64 1.21 16.13
N THR A 240 -11.49 1.78 15.29
CA THR A 240 -12.09 1.09 14.15
C THR A 240 -11.00 0.72 13.16
N GLU A 241 -11.06 -0.52 12.67
CA GLU A 241 -10.12 -1.01 11.66
C GLU A 241 -10.26 -0.19 10.36
N PRO A 242 -9.15 0.33 9.80
CA PRO A 242 -9.22 1.17 8.62
C PRO A 242 -9.62 0.31 7.41
N PRO A 243 -10.72 0.66 6.70
CA PRO A 243 -11.17 -0.02 5.49
C PRO A 243 -10.04 -0.24 4.47
N GLY A 244 -9.92 -1.43 3.88
CA GLY A 244 -8.91 -1.68 2.83
C GLY A 244 -7.46 -1.76 3.32
N VAL A 245 -7.26 -1.99 4.61
CA VAL A 245 -5.95 -2.30 5.21
C VAL A 245 -5.99 -3.73 5.74
N GLY A 246 -4.96 -4.53 5.46
CA GLY A 246 -4.85 -5.87 6.04
C GLY A 246 -4.46 -5.78 7.52
N VAL A 247 -5.40 -6.02 8.44
CA VAL A 247 -5.18 -5.91 9.88
C VAL A 247 -4.79 -7.27 10.49
N ILE A 248 -3.74 -7.26 11.32
CA ILE A 248 -3.27 -8.43 12.08
C ILE A 248 -3.24 -8.05 13.55
N LYS A 249 -4.05 -8.73 14.35
CA LYS A 249 -4.14 -8.49 15.79
C LYS A 249 -3.10 -9.32 16.52
N VAL A 250 -2.41 -8.67 17.45
CA VAL A 250 -1.43 -9.27 18.38
C VAL A 250 -1.70 -8.76 19.78
N GLY A 251 -1.28 -9.47 20.81
CA GLY A 251 -1.36 -9.06 22.22
C GLY A 251 0.01 -8.62 22.76
N THR A 252 1.04 -9.44 22.55
CA THR A 252 2.36 -9.27 23.19
C THR A 252 3.44 -8.76 22.23
N ALA A 253 4.56 -8.29 22.78
CA ALA A 253 5.76 -7.95 22.01
C ALA A 253 6.30 -9.15 21.21
N GLN A 254 6.18 -10.36 21.76
CA GLN A 254 6.61 -11.60 21.09
C GLN A 254 5.73 -11.92 19.88
N GLU A 255 4.41 -11.81 20.02
CA GLU A 255 3.48 -12.02 18.91
C GLU A 255 3.66 -10.96 17.81
N MET A 256 3.89 -9.71 18.21
CA MET A 256 4.21 -8.63 17.27
C MET A 256 5.50 -8.91 16.50
N LEU A 257 6.56 -9.38 17.18
CA LEU A 257 7.80 -9.80 16.53
C LEU A 257 7.51 -10.84 15.44
N GLN A 258 6.81 -11.91 15.81
CA GLN A 258 6.51 -13.02 14.89
C GLN A 258 5.71 -12.54 13.68
N ALA A 259 4.70 -11.69 13.89
CA ALA A 259 3.90 -11.12 12.81
C ALA A 259 4.76 -10.25 11.87
N VAL A 260 5.64 -9.43 12.43
CA VAL A 260 6.56 -8.59 11.64
C VAL A 260 7.54 -9.45 10.84
N GLU A 261 8.16 -10.46 11.45
CA GLU A 261 9.11 -11.36 10.78
C GLU A 261 8.48 -12.13 9.61
N ASN A 262 7.22 -12.51 9.73
CA ASN A 262 6.50 -13.22 8.68
C ASN A 262 6.24 -12.35 7.42
N ILE A 263 6.12 -11.03 7.59
CA ILE A 263 5.62 -10.12 6.54
C ILE A 263 6.70 -9.18 6.01
N ALA A 264 7.55 -8.66 6.90
CA ALA A 264 8.61 -7.71 6.58
C ALA A 264 9.53 -8.14 5.41
N PRO A 265 9.85 -9.45 5.20
CA PRO A 265 10.68 -9.86 4.07
C PRO A 265 10.10 -9.53 2.69
N ARG A 266 8.79 -9.33 2.57
CA ARG A 266 8.09 -8.98 1.32
C ARG A 266 7.75 -7.49 1.22
N ALA A 267 8.05 -6.71 2.25
CA ALA A 267 7.69 -5.30 2.35
C ALA A 267 8.78 -4.38 1.78
N ASP A 268 8.36 -3.26 1.21
CA ASP A 268 9.24 -2.16 0.81
C ASP A 268 9.66 -1.30 2.02
N ALA A 269 8.77 -1.14 3.01
CA ALA A 269 9.04 -0.40 4.25
C ALA A 269 8.34 -1.00 5.47
N LEU A 270 8.97 -0.81 6.63
CA LEU A 270 8.45 -1.11 7.96
C LEU A 270 8.43 0.17 8.80
N VAL A 271 7.25 0.54 9.27
CA VAL A 271 7.01 1.71 10.13
C VAL A 271 6.58 1.23 11.51
N MET A 272 7.52 1.25 12.47
CA MET A 272 7.32 0.77 13.83
C MET A 272 6.76 1.87 14.74
N ALA A 273 5.46 2.12 14.64
CA ALA A 273 4.75 3.14 15.43
C ALA A 273 4.06 2.56 16.69
N ALA A 274 4.12 1.24 16.91
CA ALA A 274 3.65 0.62 18.15
C ALA A 274 4.53 1.01 19.35
N ALA A 275 3.90 1.17 20.52
CA ALA A 275 4.61 1.29 21.79
C ALA A 275 4.81 -0.11 22.38
N VAL A 276 5.84 -0.79 21.89
CA VAL A 276 6.26 -2.10 22.39
C VAL A 276 6.76 -1.93 23.82
N ALA A 277 6.29 -2.76 24.76
CA ALA A 277 6.79 -2.78 26.12
C ALA A 277 8.27 -3.18 26.13
N ASP A 278 9.12 -2.50 26.90
CA ASP A 278 10.56 -2.82 26.99
C ASP A 278 10.83 -4.03 27.90
N TYR A 279 9.91 -4.32 28.82
CA TYR A 279 10.01 -5.38 29.80
C TYR A 279 8.72 -6.21 29.86
N ARG A 280 8.86 -7.51 30.17
CA ARG A 280 7.76 -8.44 30.43
C ARG A 280 8.00 -9.21 31.73
N PRO A 281 6.95 -9.73 32.40
CA PRO A 281 7.13 -10.64 33.52
C PRO A 281 7.91 -11.90 33.11
N THR A 282 8.90 -12.30 33.92
CA THR A 282 9.70 -13.52 33.66
C THR A 282 8.83 -14.78 33.61
N ARG A 283 7.72 -14.77 34.37
CA ARG A 283 6.68 -15.81 34.34
C ARG A 283 5.29 -15.20 34.49
N ALA A 284 4.42 -15.44 33.52
CA ALA A 284 3.00 -15.15 33.65
C ALA A 284 2.30 -16.25 34.46
N ALA A 285 1.50 -15.87 35.46
CA ALA A 285 0.71 -16.82 36.24
C ALA A 285 -0.44 -17.38 35.38
N LYS A 286 -0.72 -18.69 35.51
CA LYS A 286 -1.86 -19.32 34.81
C LYS A 286 -3.20 -18.97 35.44
N ASP A 287 -3.20 -18.74 36.75
CA ASP A 287 -4.38 -18.37 37.52
C ASP A 287 -4.27 -16.92 38.01
N LYS A 288 -5.43 -16.30 38.24
CA LYS A 288 -5.49 -14.96 38.84
C LYS A 288 -4.75 -14.97 40.16
N ILE A 289 -3.73 -14.12 40.30
CA ILE A 289 -2.97 -13.98 41.55
C ILE A 289 -3.94 -13.48 42.61
N LYS A 290 -4.23 -14.35 43.60
CA LYS A 290 -5.16 -14.08 44.70
C LYS A 290 -4.59 -12.98 45.59
N LYS A 291 -5.49 -12.17 46.15
CA LYS A 291 -5.14 -11.18 47.18
C LYS A 291 -4.78 -11.96 48.46
N GLY A 292 -3.48 -12.17 48.67
CA GLY A 292 -2.95 -12.92 49.82
C GLY A 292 -1.97 -12.07 50.62
N GLU A 293 -0.76 -11.87 50.09
CA GLU A 293 0.29 -11.09 50.75
C GLU A 293 0.04 -9.57 50.70
N ALA A 294 0.63 -8.84 51.65
CA ALA A 294 0.55 -7.38 51.71
C ALA A 294 1.28 -6.68 50.54
N ARG A 295 2.19 -7.38 49.85
CA ARG A 295 3.00 -6.87 48.73
C ARG A 295 3.04 -7.90 47.59
N LEU A 296 3.12 -7.41 46.36
CA LEU A 296 3.31 -8.22 45.16
C LEU A 296 4.62 -7.77 44.49
N THR A 297 5.55 -8.69 44.30
CA THR A 297 6.81 -8.45 43.58
C THR A 297 6.74 -9.12 42.21
N LEU A 298 7.07 -8.38 41.15
CA LEU A 298 7.16 -8.90 39.78
C LEU A 298 8.60 -8.82 39.31
N GLU A 299 9.18 -9.96 38.97
CA GLU A 299 10.46 -10.02 38.25
C GLU A 299 10.21 -9.79 36.77
N LEU A 300 10.99 -8.90 36.16
CA LEU A 300 10.86 -8.49 34.78
C LEU A 300 12.13 -8.81 33.98
N GLU A 301 11.95 -9.24 32.75
CA GLU A 301 13.01 -9.45 31.77
C GLU A 301 12.76 -8.60 30.51
N CYS A 302 13.81 -8.30 29.74
CA CYS A 302 13.69 -7.50 28.53
C CYS A 302 12.86 -8.22 27.45
N THR A 303 12.04 -7.47 26.72
CA THR A 303 11.33 -7.97 25.54
C THR A 303 12.25 -8.07 24.33
N PRO A 304 11.88 -8.84 23.29
CA PRO A 304 12.66 -8.93 22.06
C PRO A 304 12.75 -7.60 21.30
N ASP A 305 13.93 -7.31 20.75
CA ASP A 305 14.17 -6.14 19.91
C ASP A 305 13.66 -6.36 18.47
N ILE A 306 12.41 -6.00 18.22
CA ILE A 306 11.78 -6.19 16.89
C ILE A 306 12.57 -5.48 15.78
N LEU A 307 12.94 -4.21 15.97
CA LEU A 307 13.68 -3.44 14.96
C LEU A 307 15.09 -3.97 14.70
N GLY A 308 15.77 -4.47 15.74
CA GLY A 308 17.09 -5.09 15.61
C GLY A 308 17.06 -6.46 14.94
N THR A 309 15.95 -7.20 15.08
CA THR A 309 15.82 -8.57 14.57
C THR A 309 15.42 -8.61 13.09
N VAL A 310 14.64 -7.63 12.62
CA VAL A 310 14.23 -7.54 11.22
C VAL A 310 15.42 -7.26 10.30
N LYS A 311 15.76 -8.28 9.49
CA LYS A 311 16.78 -8.23 8.45
C LYS A 311 16.13 -8.08 7.08
N GLY A 312 16.74 -7.30 6.20
CA GLY A 312 16.27 -7.18 4.82
C GLY A 312 16.60 -5.85 4.18
N LYS A 313 16.27 -5.74 2.89
CA LYS A 313 16.38 -4.50 2.12
C LYS A 313 15.03 -3.77 2.09
N LEU A 314 14.49 -3.46 3.26
CA LEU A 314 13.32 -2.59 3.45
C LEU A 314 13.72 -1.27 4.13
N ILE A 315 12.92 -0.23 3.97
CA ILE A 315 13.10 1.04 4.68
C ILE A 315 12.61 0.85 6.12
N LYS A 316 13.44 1.17 7.10
CA LYS A 316 13.08 1.03 8.52
C LYS A 316 12.83 2.40 9.15
N VAL A 317 11.59 2.62 9.60
CA VAL A 317 11.18 3.82 10.33
C VAL A 317 10.87 3.42 11.78
N GLY A 318 11.58 4.02 12.74
CA GLY A 318 11.31 3.83 14.16
C GLY A 318 10.69 5.06 14.81
N PHE A 319 10.06 4.86 15.95
CA PHE A 319 9.56 5.93 16.81
C PHE A 319 10.36 5.99 18.12
N ALA A 320 10.51 7.20 18.65
CA ALA A 320 11.11 7.44 19.95
C ALA A 320 10.27 8.46 20.72
N ALA A 321 9.92 8.10 21.94
CA ALA A 321 9.28 8.99 22.90
C ALA A 321 10.31 9.30 23.98
N GLU A 322 10.75 10.55 24.10
CA GLU A 322 11.78 10.95 25.06
C GLU A 322 11.29 12.12 25.91
N SER A 323 11.69 12.15 27.17
CA SER A 323 11.39 13.23 28.12
C SER A 323 12.52 14.28 28.23
N SER A 324 13.72 13.94 27.78
CA SER A 324 14.90 14.82 27.80
C SER A 324 15.85 14.47 26.66
N ASN A 325 16.67 15.42 26.20
CA ASN A 325 17.69 15.22 25.15
C ASN A 325 17.19 14.49 23.88
N LEU A 326 15.97 14.82 23.45
CA LEU A 326 15.21 14.16 22.37
C LEU A 326 16.06 13.85 21.13
N VAL A 327 16.79 14.85 20.61
CA VAL A 327 17.55 14.72 19.36
C VAL A 327 18.76 13.81 19.50
N GLU A 328 19.49 13.87 20.62
CA GLU A 328 20.67 13.05 20.85
C GLU A 328 20.29 11.58 21.06
N ASN A 329 19.28 11.32 21.90
CA ASN A 329 18.76 9.97 22.13
C ASN A 329 18.22 9.36 20.83
N ALA A 330 17.47 10.14 20.05
CA ALA A 330 16.96 9.69 18.75
C ALA A 330 18.09 9.36 17.76
N ARG A 331 19.14 10.19 17.68
CA ARG A 331 20.33 9.92 16.84
C ARG A 331 21.06 8.64 17.26
N HIS A 332 21.17 8.40 18.57
CA HIS A 332 21.79 7.18 19.09
C HIS A 332 20.95 5.95 18.68
N LYS A 333 19.64 5.98 18.91
CA LYS A 333 18.72 4.89 18.57
C LYS A 333 18.66 4.61 17.06
N LEU A 334 18.67 5.66 16.23
CA LEU A 334 18.75 5.59 14.76
C LEU A 334 19.97 4.78 14.30
N LYS A 335 21.17 5.08 14.83
CA LYS A 335 22.41 4.36 14.49
C LYS A 335 22.41 2.94 15.05
N GLN A 336 22.09 2.78 16.33
CA GLN A 336 22.12 1.50 17.03
C GLN A 336 21.20 0.45 16.39
N LYS A 337 19.99 0.86 15.98
CA LYS A 337 18.98 -0.02 15.36
C LYS A 337 19.06 -0.06 13.83
N GLY A 338 20.01 0.69 13.25
CA GLY A 338 20.22 0.79 11.81
C GLY A 338 18.96 1.21 11.05
N LEU A 339 18.29 2.27 11.52
CA LEU A 339 17.07 2.81 10.92
C LEU A 339 17.42 3.73 9.75
N ASP A 340 16.49 3.88 8.80
CA ASP A 340 16.58 4.88 7.75
C ASP A 340 15.99 6.23 8.23
N LEU A 341 14.96 6.16 9.08
CA LEU A 341 14.28 7.30 9.70
C LEU A 341 13.94 6.99 11.16
N ILE A 342 14.02 8.01 12.01
CA ILE A 342 13.44 7.98 13.35
C ILE A 342 12.54 9.20 13.57
N VAL A 343 11.35 8.95 14.10
CA VAL A 343 10.37 9.97 14.44
C VAL A 343 10.38 10.13 15.95
N ALA A 344 10.90 11.25 16.43
CA ALA A 344 11.03 11.55 17.84
C ALA A 344 9.90 12.49 18.27
N ASN A 345 9.14 12.11 19.30
CA ASN A 345 8.11 12.96 19.89
C ASN A 345 8.46 13.27 21.35
N ASP A 346 8.28 14.52 21.74
CA ASP A 346 8.40 14.95 23.13
C ASP A 346 7.11 14.56 23.86
N ILE A 347 7.23 13.79 24.94
CA ILE A 347 6.09 13.31 25.74
C ILE A 347 5.78 14.18 26.95
N THR A 348 6.52 15.28 27.16
CA THR A 348 6.32 16.19 28.29
C THR A 348 5.23 17.24 28.04
N ALA A 349 4.90 17.50 26.77
CA ALA A 349 3.91 18.49 26.40
C ALA A 349 2.50 17.88 26.33
N SER A 350 1.56 18.42 27.11
CA SER A 350 0.19 17.90 27.27
C SER A 350 -0.68 17.98 26.01
N ASP A 351 -0.27 18.77 25.02
CA ASP A 351 -0.92 18.97 23.72
C ASP A 351 -0.42 18.00 22.62
N SER A 352 0.53 17.12 22.95
CA SER A 352 1.19 16.24 21.98
C SER A 352 1.47 14.83 22.53
N GLY A 353 1.50 13.83 21.65
CA GLY A 353 1.91 12.46 21.99
C GLY A 353 0.77 11.44 22.14
N PHE A 354 0.81 10.68 23.24
CA PHE A 354 -0.05 9.53 23.46
C PHE A 354 -1.51 9.96 23.73
N GLY A 355 -2.47 9.45 22.96
CA GLY A 355 -3.90 9.75 23.13
C GLY A 355 -4.44 10.96 22.37
N ALA A 356 -3.63 12.03 22.20
CA ALA A 356 -4.02 13.26 21.48
C ALA A 356 -4.30 13.01 19.99
N ASP A 357 -5.06 13.90 19.33
CA ASP A 357 -5.29 13.86 17.88
C ASP A 357 -4.19 14.56 17.07
N SER A 358 -3.42 15.41 17.74
CA SER A 358 -2.24 16.10 17.23
C SER A 358 -0.93 15.47 17.71
N ASN A 359 0.16 15.77 17.01
CA ASN A 359 1.49 15.42 17.43
C ASN A 359 2.51 16.47 16.96
N ARG A 360 3.53 16.71 17.77
CA ARG A 360 4.69 17.54 17.43
C ARG A 360 5.90 16.62 17.39
N VAL A 361 6.49 16.45 16.21
CA VAL A 361 7.54 15.45 16.01
C VAL A 361 8.77 16.05 15.33
N THR A 362 9.92 15.51 15.70
CA THR A 362 11.19 15.74 15.03
C THR A 362 11.53 14.49 14.22
N ILE A 363 11.62 14.62 12.91
CA ILE A 363 12.02 13.52 12.03
C ILE A 363 13.52 13.64 11.77
N ILE A 364 14.26 12.56 12.04
CA ILE A 364 15.70 12.50 11.81
C ILE A 364 15.99 11.36 10.84
N ASP A 365 16.70 11.65 9.75
CA ASP A 365 17.12 10.63 8.79
C ASP A 365 18.50 10.06 9.08
N ARG A 366 18.83 8.93 8.43
CA ARG A 366 20.14 8.27 8.58
C ARG A 366 21.36 9.14 8.21
N GLU A 367 21.16 10.20 7.42
CA GLU A 367 22.19 11.16 7.02
C GLU A 367 22.35 12.26 8.09
N GLY A 368 21.48 12.26 9.12
CA GLY A 368 21.49 13.18 10.24
C GLY A 368 20.68 14.45 10.00
N LYS A 369 19.96 14.53 8.86
CA LYS A 369 19.08 15.66 8.56
C LYS A 369 17.90 15.65 9.51
N ILE A 370 17.60 16.83 10.05
CA ILE A 370 16.52 17.04 11.02
C ILE A 370 15.41 17.84 10.33
N ASP A 371 14.17 17.40 10.52
CA ASP A 371 12.96 18.08 10.07
C ASP A 371 12.01 18.23 11.27
N ASN A 372 11.85 19.46 11.74
CA ASN A 372 11.00 19.77 12.89
C ASN A 372 9.60 20.10 12.40
N LEU A 373 8.62 19.26 12.73
CA LEU A 373 7.23 19.53 12.38
C LEU A 373 6.57 20.35 13.49
N PRO A 374 5.73 21.35 13.13
CA PRO A 374 4.88 22.03 14.11
C PRO A 374 3.85 21.04 14.70
N LEU A 375 3.03 21.53 15.63
CA LEU A 375 1.89 20.75 16.11
C LEU A 375 0.91 20.56 14.94
N LEU A 376 0.77 19.31 14.49
CA LEU A 376 -0.07 18.95 13.37
C LEU A 376 -1.01 17.82 13.75
N PRO A 377 -2.18 17.69 13.10
CA PRO A 377 -2.99 16.48 13.18
C PRO A 377 -2.15 15.24 12.86
N LYS A 378 -2.37 14.12 13.56
CA LYS A 378 -1.64 12.87 13.34
C LYS A 378 -1.68 12.38 11.90
N ARG A 379 -2.76 12.71 11.18
CA ARG A 379 -2.88 12.43 9.75
C ARG A 379 -1.84 13.19 8.92
N GLU A 380 -1.67 14.48 9.15
CA GLU A 380 -0.67 15.27 8.43
C GLU A 380 0.75 14.86 8.81
N VAL A 381 0.98 14.51 10.09
CA VAL A 381 2.26 13.93 10.52
C VAL A 381 2.55 12.63 9.78
N ALA A 382 1.54 11.76 9.61
CA ALA A 382 1.67 10.51 8.86
C ALA A 382 2.05 10.78 7.39
N ASP A 383 1.40 11.74 6.74
CA ASP A 383 1.71 12.13 5.36
C ASP A 383 3.16 12.64 5.24
N LYS A 384 3.63 13.49 6.17
CA LYS A 384 5.03 13.99 6.20
C LYS A 384 6.06 12.89 6.42
N ILE A 385 5.77 11.91 7.27
CA ILE A 385 6.65 10.75 7.48
C ILE A 385 6.73 9.93 6.19
N LEU A 386 5.59 9.67 5.55
CA LEU A 386 5.52 8.90 4.32
C LEU A 386 6.18 9.64 3.13
N ASP A 387 6.21 10.98 3.12
CA ASP A 387 6.98 11.74 2.12
C ASP A 387 8.46 11.37 2.18
N LYS A 388 9.03 11.29 3.38
CA LYS A 388 10.41 10.82 3.56
C LYS A 388 10.55 9.36 3.12
N VAL A 389 9.60 8.49 3.46
CA VAL A 389 9.62 7.08 3.02
C VAL A 389 9.66 6.99 1.49
N VAL A 390 8.84 7.77 0.78
CA VAL A 390 8.84 7.86 -0.69
C VAL A 390 10.20 8.31 -1.23
N GLU A 391 10.80 9.37 -0.65
CA GLU A 391 12.14 9.82 -1.04
C GLU A 391 13.19 8.69 -0.92
N PHE A 392 13.13 7.93 0.17
CA PHE A 392 14.03 6.81 0.42
C PHE A 392 13.78 5.63 -0.54
N LEU A 393 12.52 5.31 -0.83
CA LEU A 393 12.14 4.30 -1.81
C LEU A 393 12.58 4.69 -3.22
N ALA A 394 12.42 5.95 -3.62
CA ALA A 394 12.88 6.47 -4.90
C ALA A 394 14.42 6.43 -5.01
N LYS A 395 15.14 6.83 -3.97
CA LYS A 395 16.62 6.73 -3.90
C LYS A 395 17.08 5.27 -3.98
N ARG A 396 16.34 4.30 -3.42
CA ARG A 396 16.63 2.87 -3.56
C ARG A 396 16.30 2.33 -4.95
N GLY A 397 15.20 2.75 -5.56
CA GLY A 397 14.89 2.47 -6.96
C GLY A 397 15.99 2.97 -7.90
N ARG A 398 16.58 4.13 -7.60
CA ARG A 398 17.75 4.68 -8.31
C ARG A 398 19.07 3.97 -7.97
N LYS A 399 19.24 3.44 -6.75
CA LYS A 399 20.45 2.71 -6.31
C LYS A 399 20.40 1.20 -6.56
N SER A 400 19.30 0.65 -7.08
CA SER A 400 19.20 -0.74 -7.49
C SER A 400 19.23 -0.87 -9.01
N THR A 401 20.39 -1.30 -9.49
CA THR A 401 20.54 -2.26 -10.60
C THR A 401 20.04 -1.85 -11.97
N THR A 402 20.76 -0.95 -12.66
CA THR A 402 20.89 -1.08 -14.13
C THR A 402 22.27 -0.66 -14.63
N GLY A 403 22.88 0.44 -14.18
CA GLY A 403 24.20 0.91 -14.67
C GLY A 403 25.43 0.30 -13.97
N ILE A 404 26.42 -0.21 -14.73
CA ILE A 404 27.79 -0.42 -14.24
C ILE A 404 28.75 0.50 -14.99
N GLU A 405 29.69 1.09 -14.25
CA GLU A 405 30.77 1.91 -14.80
C GLU A 405 32.04 1.07 -14.90
N VAL A 406 32.65 1.05 -16.09
CA VAL A 406 33.89 0.31 -16.37
C VAL A 406 34.92 1.28 -16.91
N GLU A 407 36.06 1.36 -16.24
CA GLU A 407 37.21 2.12 -16.69
C GLU A 407 38.03 1.30 -17.70
N LEU A 408 38.33 1.90 -18.85
CA LEU A 408 39.09 1.29 -19.92
C LEU A 408 40.59 1.40 -19.67
N ARG A 409 41.30 0.30 -19.84
CA ARG A 409 42.77 0.24 -19.80
C ARG A 409 43.29 0.02 -21.21
N GLU A 410 44.58 0.30 -21.43
CA GLU A 410 45.24 0.13 -22.72
C GLU A 410 44.97 -1.25 -23.36
N GLY A 411 45.05 -2.33 -22.56
CA GLY A 411 44.73 -3.68 -23.03
C GLY A 411 43.27 -3.88 -23.48
N HIS A 412 42.30 -3.18 -22.86
CA HIS A 412 40.88 -3.26 -23.21
C HIS A 412 40.61 -2.63 -24.58
N ILE A 413 41.27 -1.50 -24.85
CA ILE A 413 41.14 -0.76 -26.10
C ILE A 413 41.87 -1.51 -27.23
N ALA A 414 43.11 -1.94 -27.00
CA ALA A 414 43.91 -2.67 -27.99
C ALA A 414 43.24 -3.98 -28.45
N ARG A 415 42.67 -4.73 -27.50
CA ARG A 415 41.99 -6.02 -27.78
C ARG A 415 40.47 -5.89 -27.93
N LYS A 416 39.92 -4.68 -27.86
CA LYS A 416 38.52 -4.30 -28.10
C LYS A 416 37.50 -5.13 -27.29
N TYR A 417 37.67 -5.15 -25.97
CA TYR A 417 36.79 -5.85 -25.04
C TYR A 417 36.50 -5.03 -23.78
N ILE A 418 35.43 -5.36 -23.06
CA ILE A 418 35.08 -4.71 -21.79
C ILE A 418 35.11 -5.76 -20.66
N PRO A 419 35.92 -5.58 -19.60
CA PRO A 419 35.95 -6.49 -18.47
C PRO A 419 34.84 -6.19 -17.45
N ILE A 420 34.28 -7.25 -16.89
CA ILE A 420 33.23 -7.20 -15.88
C ILE A 420 33.80 -7.74 -14.56
N LYS A 421 33.85 -6.88 -13.54
CA LYS A 421 34.28 -7.25 -12.17
C LYS A 421 33.38 -8.34 -11.59
N LYS A 422 33.94 -9.21 -10.74
CA LYS A 422 33.23 -10.37 -10.14
C LYS A 422 31.86 -10.01 -9.54
N ARG A 423 31.74 -8.86 -8.87
CA ARG A 423 30.50 -8.37 -8.24
C ARG A 423 29.34 -8.09 -9.22
N TYR A 424 29.63 -7.89 -10.51
CA TYR A 424 28.65 -7.55 -11.54
C TYR A 424 28.30 -8.70 -12.48
N ARG A 425 28.96 -9.85 -12.37
CA ARG A 425 28.74 -11.01 -13.26
C ARG A 425 27.30 -11.49 -13.30
N ARG A 426 26.59 -11.43 -12.18
CA ARG A 426 25.18 -11.84 -12.06
C ARG A 426 24.22 -11.00 -12.92
N LEU A 427 24.69 -9.86 -13.43
CA LEU A 427 23.90 -8.99 -14.30
C LEU A 427 23.95 -9.42 -15.77
N PHE A 428 24.83 -10.35 -16.15
CA PHE A 428 25.04 -10.79 -17.52
C PHE A 428 24.64 -12.26 -17.71
N PRO A 429 24.29 -12.69 -18.94
CA PRO A 429 23.96 -14.07 -19.23
C PRO A 429 25.07 -15.06 -18.86
N LYS A 430 24.69 -16.33 -18.71
CA LYS A 430 25.63 -17.44 -18.55
C LYS A 430 26.61 -17.51 -19.74
N PHE A 431 27.77 -18.10 -19.51
CA PHE A 431 28.87 -18.20 -20.48
C PHE A 431 28.38 -18.61 -21.89
N LYS A 432 28.87 -17.91 -22.93
CA LYS A 432 28.51 -18.07 -24.35
C LYS A 432 27.06 -17.73 -24.75
N ALA A 433 26.17 -17.35 -23.84
CA ALA A 433 24.85 -16.85 -24.22
C ALA A 433 24.98 -15.45 -24.86
N ALA A 434 24.28 -15.27 -25.98
CA ALA A 434 24.27 -14.01 -26.72
C ALA A 434 23.30 -13.01 -26.08
N PHE A 435 23.63 -11.73 -26.15
CA PHE A 435 22.77 -10.63 -25.74
C PHE A 435 23.10 -9.38 -26.53
N THR A 436 22.21 -8.39 -26.46
CA THR A 436 22.26 -7.20 -27.32
C THR A 436 22.74 -5.98 -26.54
N PHE A 437 23.68 -5.25 -27.12
CA PHE A 437 23.99 -3.88 -26.74
C PHE A 437 23.24 -2.90 -27.64
N VAL A 438 22.48 -1.98 -27.06
CA VAL A 438 21.97 -0.79 -27.72
C VAL A 438 23.03 0.30 -27.56
N THR A 439 23.58 0.77 -28.67
CA THR A 439 24.65 1.77 -28.71
C THR A 439 24.25 2.96 -29.59
N ASN A 440 25.04 4.03 -29.57
CA ASN A 440 24.87 5.18 -30.48
C ASN A 440 25.08 4.84 -31.96
N ILE A 441 25.68 3.68 -32.28
CA ILE A 441 25.85 3.20 -33.67
C ILE A 441 24.86 2.09 -34.03
N GLY A 442 23.80 1.91 -33.23
CA GLY A 442 22.79 0.87 -33.39
C GLY A 442 22.98 -0.33 -32.48
N GLU A 443 22.25 -1.41 -32.76
CA GLU A 443 22.25 -2.63 -31.95
C GLU A 443 23.39 -3.58 -32.33
N ILE A 444 24.08 -4.11 -31.32
CA ILE A 444 25.24 -4.98 -31.47
C ILE A 444 25.02 -6.27 -30.68
N GLN A 445 25.07 -7.41 -31.36
CA GLN A 445 25.08 -8.71 -30.70
C GLN A 445 26.45 -8.99 -30.08
N THR A 446 26.46 -9.29 -28.79
CA THR A 446 27.64 -9.61 -28.02
C THR A 446 27.45 -10.90 -27.21
N ASN A 447 28.50 -11.35 -26.52
CA ASN A 447 28.45 -12.47 -25.61
C ASN A 447 29.45 -12.30 -24.47
N ALA A 448 29.23 -13.04 -23.38
CA ALA A 448 30.12 -13.06 -22.23
C ALA A 448 31.07 -14.26 -22.30
N GLY A 449 32.37 -13.99 -22.31
CA GLY A 449 33.46 -14.97 -22.32
C GLY A 449 34.30 -14.94 -21.03
N LEU A 450 35.07 -16.00 -20.78
CA LEU A 450 36.05 -16.10 -19.69
C LEU A 450 37.44 -15.93 -20.30
N CYS A 451 38.28 -15.08 -19.70
CA CYS A 451 39.68 -14.97 -20.08
C CYS A 451 40.46 -16.18 -19.55
N ARG A 452 41.32 -16.80 -20.40
CA ARG A 452 42.17 -17.93 -20.02
C ARG A 452 43.62 -17.53 -19.67
N SER A 453 43.94 -16.23 -19.59
CA SER A 453 45.29 -15.77 -19.26
C SER A 453 45.37 -15.10 -17.89
N GLY A 454 46.08 -15.72 -16.94
CA GLY A 454 46.67 -15.07 -15.75
C GLY A 454 45.72 -14.62 -14.63
N SER A 455 45.72 -15.39 -13.53
CA SER A 455 45.32 -15.09 -12.13
C SER A 455 44.05 -14.29 -11.77
N SER A 456 43.23 -13.83 -12.72
CA SER A 456 41.91 -13.26 -12.41
C SER A 456 40.85 -13.81 -13.34
N ASN A 457 39.90 -14.58 -12.78
CA ASN A 457 38.68 -15.01 -13.46
C ASN A 457 37.83 -13.77 -13.76
N SER A 458 38.12 -12.92 -14.75
CA SER A 458 37.25 -11.82 -15.17
C SER A 458 36.32 -12.30 -16.29
N LEU A 459 35.06 -11.84 -16.26
CA LEU A 459 34.12 -12.04 -17.37
C LEU A 459 34.37 -10.93 -18.38
N GLU A 460 34.52 -11.25 -19.65
CA GLU A 460 34.84 -10.27 -20.70
C GLU A 460 33.78 -10.28 -21.78
N LEU A 461 33.35 -9.09 -22.17
CA LEU A 461 32.44 -8.88 -23.29
C LEU A 461 33.29 -8.59 -24.52
N ARG A 462 33.14 -9.37 -25.59
CA ARG A 462 34.07 -9.31 -26.75
C ARG A 462 33.37 -9.22 -28.10
N LYS A 463 32.36 -10.06 -28.36
CA LYS A 463 31.75 -10.14 -29.70
C LYS A 463 31.01 -8.84 -30.04
N GLY A 464 31.15 -8.36 -31.27
CA GLY A 464 30.50 -7.14 -31.77
C GLY A 464 31.11 -5.81 -31.31
N LEU A 465 31.77 -5.78 -30.13
CA LEU A 465 32.44 -4.57 -29.60
C LEU A 465 33.56 -4.00 -30.50
N PRO A 466 34.31 -4.77 -31.31
CA PRO A 466 35.29 -4.20 -32.22
C PRO A 466 34.73 -3.17 -33.21
N LYS A 467 33.45 -3.29 -33.60
CA LYS A 467 32.77 -2.29 -34.44
C LYS A 467 32.50 -1.01 -33.64
N TRP A 468 32.05 -1.15 -32.40
CA TRP A 468 31.82 -0.03 -31.48
C TRP A 468 33.12 0.73 -31.16
N PHE A 469 34.21 0.04 -30.80
CA PHE A 469 35.52 0.67 -30.57
C PHE A 469 36.09 1.34 -31.83
N LYS A 470 35.84 0.80 -33.04
CA LYS A 470 36.28 1.47 -34.29
C LYS A 470 35.52 2.77 -34.57
N ALA A 471 34.27 2.86 -34.13
CA ALA A 471 33.46 4.07 -34.28
C ALA A 471 33.76 5.15 -33.23
N HIS A 472 34.59 4.83 -32.23
CA HIS A 472 35.00 5.75 -31.16
C HIS A 472 36.54 5.79 -31.04
N PRO A 473 37.26 6.29 -32.06
CA PRO A 473 38.73 6.39 -32.05
C PRO A 473 39.26 7.34 -30.98
N GLU A 474 38.42 8.18 -30.38
CA GLU A 474 38.74 9.12 -29.33
C GLU A 474 38.99 8.48 -27.95
N LEU A 475 38.56 7.23 -27.74
CA LEU A 475 38.70 6.53 -26.46
C LEU A 475 40.18 6.31 -26.08
N LYS A 476 40.55 6.78 -24.88
CA LYS A 476 41.89 6.68 -24.29
C LYS A 476 41.87 5.83 -23.01
N PRO A 477 43.02 5.25 -22.60
CA PRO A 477 43.13 4.63 -21.27
C PRO A 477 42.74 5.63 -20.17
N GLY A 478 41.89 5.21 -19.24
CA GLY A 478 41.31 6.06 -18.20
C GLY A 478 39.86 6.49 -18.48
N ASP A 479 39.40 6.42 -19.73
CA ASP A 479 38.01 6.71 -20.07
C ASP A 479 37.06 5.68 -19.48
N LYS A 480 35.84 6.12 -19.18
CA LYS A 480 34.83 5.29 -18.54
C LYS A 480 33.69 5.02 -19.50
N VAL A 481 33.17 3.79 -19.44
CA VAL A 481 31.97 3.38 -20.17
C VAL A 481 30.91 2.92 -19.19
N ILE A 482 29.67 3.24 -19.50
CA ILE A 482 28.51 2.90 -18.68
C ILE A 482 27.69 1.84 -19.42
N ILE A 483 27.41 0.74 -18.72
CA ILE A 483 26.53 -0.34 -19.21
C ILE A 483 25.26 -0.36 -18.36
N GLU A 484 24.12 0.00 -18.95
CA GLU A 484 22.81 -0.01 -18.28
C GLU A 484 22.01 -1.25 -18.69
N VAL A 485 21.50 -2.04 -17.74
CA VAL A 485 20.58 -3.14 -18.01
C VAL A 485 19.25 -2.57 -18.51
N ILE A 486 18.84 -2.93 -19.72
CA ILE A 486 17.50 -2.62 -20.26
C ILE A 486 16.57 -3.80 -19.96
N GLU A 487 17.03 -5.01 -20.27
CA GLU A 487 16.35 -6.27 -20.00
C GLU A 487 17.38 -7.31 -19.53
N LEU A 488 17.23 -7.80 -18.30
CA LEU A 488 18.21 -8.69 -17.68
C LEU A 488 18.45 -9.93 -18.56
N ASN A 489 19.73 -10.24 -18.81
CA ASN A 489 20.20 -11.34 -19.65
C ASN A 489 19.86 -11.24 -21.16
N LYS A 490 19.34 -10.10 -21.63
CA LYS A 490 18.92 -9.97 -23.05
C LYS A 490 19.36 -8.67 -23.70
N ARG A 491 19.14 -7.51 -23.06
CA ARG A 491 19.40 -6.19 -23.66
C ARG A 491 20.04 -5.23 -22.65
N TYR A 492 21.05 -4.51 -23.12
CA TYR A 492 21.83 -3.57 -22.32
C TYR A 492 22.11 -2.33 -23.14
N ARG A 493 22.21 -1.15 -22.55
CA ARG A 493 22.69 0.07 -23.19
C ARG A 493 24.18 0.23 -22.90
N LEU A 494 24.99 0.50 -23.92
CA LEU A 494 26.41 0.84 -23.77
C LEU A 494 26.64 2.26 -24.27
N ARG A 495 27.25 3.10 -23.42
CA ARG A 495 27.64 4.47 -23.74
C ARG A 495 28.96 4.85 -23.09
N ILE A 496 29.64 5.84 -23.67
CA ILE A 496 30.76 6.53 -23.00
C ILE A 496 30.17 7.36 -21.85
N ALA A 497 30.89 7.41 -20.71
CA ALA A 497 30.43 8.05 -19.49
C ALA A 497 30.23 9.56 -19.63
#